data_AF-A0A150H0C6-F1
#
_entry.id   AF-A0A150H0C6-F1
#
_cell.length_a   1.000
_cell.length_b   1.000
_cell.length_c   1.000
_cell.angle_alpha   90.00
_cell.angle_beta   90.00
_cell.angle_gamma   90.00
#
_symmetry.space_group_name_H-M   'P 1'
#
loop_
_entity.id
_entity.type
_entity.pdbx_description
1 polymer ?
#
loop_
_entity_poly.entity_id
_entity_poly.type
_entity_poly.pdbx_seq_one_letter_code
_entity_poly.pdbx_strand_id
1 'polypeptide(L)'
;MNCRPVGQWVSDRQLPEPAQAAVFAGVYAALAVGTYASCTYIAPALSEYLPWLSSSFEASRGPVLGAFFAAAGVAHFTSHDAFTSMYPRPGAWGFWNLPGSPSFHVNWTGVAEILGGGALILTGLVPGLADSFPQLQPAAGLGLFALTLAVSPANIYMYTHNAPGPVPEPLPWTAHLFRLLLQIFLLASFWEIAYS
;
A
#
# COMPACT_ATOMS: atom_id res chain seq x y z
N MET A 1 26.46 4.86 26.55
CA MET A 1 25.33 4.63 25.64
C MET A 1 24.07 4.64 26.48
N ASN A 2 23.25 5.69 26.37
CA ASN A 2 22.04 5.83 27.19
C ASN A 2 20.91 5.00 26.57
N CYS A 3 20.72 3.78 27.05
CA CYS A 3 19.52 2.99 26.79
C CYS A 3 18.34 3.70 27.47
N ARG A 4 17.47 4.36 26.70
CA ARG A 4 16.21 4.88 27.23
C ARG A 4 15.23 3.73 27.45
N PRO A 5 14.48 3.71 28.56
CA PRO A 5 13.54 2.63 28.86
C PRO A 5 12.37 2.60 27.86
N VAL A 6 11.90 1.38 27.56
CA VAL A 6 10.75 1.09 26.71
C VAL A 6 9.51 1.73 27.34
N GLY A 7 9.10 2.89 26.83
CA GLY A 7 7.97 3.67 27.35
C GLY A 7 8.10 5.18 27.10
N GLN A 8 9.32 5.68 26.83
CA GLN A 8 9.58 7.11 26.66
C GLN A 8 9.41 7.64 25.22
N TRP A 9 8.91 6.83 24.29
CA TRP A 9 8.72 7.22 22.89
C TRP A 9 7.34 7.87 22.60
N VAL A 10 6.45 7.97 23.59
CA VAL A 10 5.01 8.18 23.33
C VAL A 10 4.53 9.63 23.51
N SER A 11 5.30 10.57 24.07
CA SER A 11 4.69 11.86 24.50
C SER A 11 4.87 13.09 23.62
N ASP A 12 5.86 13.18 22.72
CA ASP A 12 6.26 14.54 22.27
C ASP A 12 5.93 14.89 20.81
N ARG A 13 5.47 13.96 19.94
CA ARG A 13 5.25 14.23 18.50
C ARG A 13 4.09 13.49 17.82
N GLN A 14 3.06 13.07 18.56
CA GLN A 14 1.82 12.56 17.96
C GLN A 14 0.79 13.69 17.80
N LEU A 15 -0.06 13.60 16.78
CA LEU A 15 -1.16 14.56 16.62
C LEU A 15 -2.18 14.37 17.76
N PRO A 16 -2.95 15.42 18.13
CA PRO A 16 -4.09 15.26 19.02
C PRO A 16 -5.09 14.25 18.47
N GLU A 17 -5.71 13.43 19.33
CA GLU A 17 -6.59 12.33 18.92
C GLU A 17 -7.69 12.74 17.90
N PRO A 18 -8.39 13.89 18.04
CA PRO A 18 -9.35 14.32 17.03
C PRO A 18 -8.71 14.56 15.65
N ALA A 19 -7.49 15.11 15.62
CA ALA A 19 -6.75 15.30 14.39
C ALA A 19 -6.27 13.97 13.80
N GLN A 20 -5.87 13.00 14.63
CA GLN A 20 -5.53 11.66 14.16
C GLN A 20 -6.74 11.00 13.46
N ALA A 21 -7.92 11.00 14.11
CA ALA A 21 -9.13 10.41 13.55
C ALA A 21 -9.58 11.12 12.26
N ALA A 22 -9.49 12.45 12.21
CA ALA A 22 -9.77 13.24 11.02
C ALA A 22 -8.82 12.88 9.86
N VAL A 23 -7.53 12.71 10.13
CA VAL A 23 -6.56 12.27 9.12
C VAL A 23 -6.87 10.85 8.64
N PHE A 24 -7.22 9.93 9.54
CA PHE A 24 -7.59 8.57 9.15
C PHE A 24 -8.77 8.58 8.17
N ALA A 25 -9.87 9.26 8.54
CA ALA A 25 -11.05 9.36 7.68
C ALA A 25 -10.75 10.10 6.37
N GLY A 26 -9.99 11.20 6.45
CA GLY A 26 -9.59 12.00 5.28
C GLY A 26 -8.73 11.22 4.29
N VAL A 27 -7.78 10.41 4.77
CA VAL A 27 -6.96 9.56 3.90
C VAL A 27 -7.82 8.51 3.19
N TYR A 28 -8.71 7.80 3.88
CA TYR A 28 -9.59 6.83 3.22
C TYR A 28 -10.56 7.49 2.23
N ALA A 29 -11.09 8.68 2.55
CA ALA A 29 -11.89 9.45 1.61
C ALA A 29 -11.08 9.86 0.37
N ALA A 30 -9.84 10.31 0.55
CA ALA A 30 -8.93 10.65 -0.55
C ALA A 30 -8.55 9.43 -1.40
N LEU A 31 -8.31 8.27 -0.79
CA LEU A 31 -8.07 7.01 -1.49
C LEU A 31 -9.29 6.64 -2.35
N ALA A 32 -10.49 6.69 -1.79
CA ALA A 32 -11.72 6.35 -2.51
C ALA A 32 -11.99 7.32 -3.68
N VAL A 33 -12.01 8.63 -3.41
CA VAL A 33 -12.27 9.66 -4.42
C VAL A 33 -11.18 9.69 -5.48
N GLY A 34 -9.92 9.62 -5.07
CA GLY A 34 -8.78 9.63 -5.99
C GLY A 34 -8.76 8.40 -6.89
N THR A 35 -9.04 7.22 -6.34
CA THR A 35 -9.11 5.98 -7.13
C THR A 35 -10.26 6.05 -8.12
N TYR A 36 -11.46 6.44 -7.67
CA TYR A 36 -12.62 6.62 -8.54
C TYR A 36 -12.32 7.61 -9.68
N ALA A 37 -11.80 8.80 -9.35
CA ALA A 37 -11.48 9.81 -10.35
C ALA A 37 -10.41 9.31 -11.35
N SER A 38 -9.45 8.51 -10.87
CA SER A 38 -8.42 7.91 -11.72
C SER A 38 -9.01 6.95 -12.74
N CYS A 39 -9.85 6.01 -12.30
CA CYS A 39 -10.50 5.03 -13.17
C CYS A 39 -11.54 5.66 -14.11
N THR A 40 -12.30 6.66 -13.64
CA THR A 40 -13.44 7.22 -14.40
C THR A 40 -13.04 8.33 -15.36
N TYR A 41 -12.03 9.12 -15.04
CA TYR A 41 -11.68 10.32 -15.83
C TYR A 41 -10.24 10.30 -16.32
N ILE A 42 -9.27 9.99 -15.45
CA ILE A 42 -7.85 10.14 -15.79
C ILE A 42 -7.39 9.07 -16.78
N ALA A 43 -7.62 7.79 -16.48
CA ALA A 43 -7.18 6.70 -17.35
C ALA A 43 -7.87 6.70 -18.73
N PRO A 44 -9.20 6.96 -18.83
CA PRO A 44 -9.84 7.19 -20.12
C PRO A 44 -9.25 8.37 -20.89
N ALA A 45 -9.02 9.51 -20.23
CA ALA A 45 -8.42 10.68 -20.87
C ALA A 45 -6.97 10.41 -21.35
N LEU A 46 -6.17 9.66 -20.58
CA LEU A 46 -4.84 9.23 -21.03
C LEU A 46 -4.93 8.32 -22.25
N SER A 47 -5.91 7.44 -22.30
CA SER A 47 -6.13 6.54 -23.43
C SER A 47 -6.60 7.30 -24.69
N GLU A 48 -7.39 8.35 -24.53
CA GLU A 48 -7.88 9.20 -25.62
C GLU A 48 -6.79 10.16 -26.15
N TYR A 49 -6.14 10.91 -25.25
CA TYR A 49 -5.23 11.99 -25.65
C TYR A 49 -3.77 11.55 -25.78
N LEU A 50 -3.36 10.49 -25.09
CA LEU A 50 -1.99 9.97 -25.08
C LEU A 50 -1.97 8.43 -25.25
N PRO A 51 -2.54 7.88 -26.34
CA PRO A 51 -2.72 6.43 -26.52
C PRO A 51 -1.41 5.64 -26.52
N TRP A 52 -0.31 6.23 -26.99
CA TRP A 52 1.02 5.62 -26.95
C TRP A 52 1.51 5.42 -25.51
N LEU A 53 1.20 6.36 -24.61
CA LEU A 53 1.57 6.30 -23.20
C LEU A 53 0.69 5.29 -22.48
N SER A 54 -0.62 5.34 -22.72
CA SER A 54 -1.58 4.38 -22.16
C SER A 54 -1.22 2.94 -22.55
N SER A 55 -1.06 2.65 -23.84
CA SER A 55 -0.70 1.30 -24.30
C SER A 55 0.67 0.81 -23.77
N SER A 56 1.67 1.68 -23.68
CA SER A 56 2.97 1.34 -23.08
C SER A 56 2.86 1.04 -21.59
N PHE A 57 2.02 1.80 -20.87
CA PHE A 57 1.74 1.57 -19.47
C PHE A 57 1.00 0.24 -19.26
N GLU A 58 -0.09 0.00 -20.01
CA GLU A 58 -0.88 -1.24 -19.96
C GLU A 58 -0.03 -2.49 -20.18
N ALA A 59 0.87 -2.45 -21.18
CA ALA A 59 1.74 -3.57 -21.49
C ALA A 59 2.76 -3.89 -20.39
N SER A 60 3.15 -2.89 -19.58
CA SER A 60 4.22 -3.03 -18.59
C SER A 60 3.76 -3.04 -17.14
N ARG A 61 2.54 -2.54 -16.84
CA ARG A 61 2.05 -2.33 -15.46
C ARG A 61 2.06 -3.60 -14.64
N GLY A 62 1.61 -4.73 -15.20
CA GLY A 62 1.50 -5.99 -14.47
C GLY A 62 2.87 -6.45 -13.94
N PRO A 63 3.84 -6.72 -14.82
CA PRO A 63 5.19 -7.11 -14.40
C PRO A 63 5.89 -6.07 -13.51
N VAL A 64 5.76 -4.78 -13.80
CA VAL A 64 6.44 -3.73 -13.03
C VAL A 64 5.89 -3.61 -11.61
N LEU A 65 4.56 -3.51 -11.47
CA LEU A 65 3.92 -3.46 -10.15
C LEU A 65 4.10 -4.78 -9.41
N GLY A 66 4.04 -5.91 -10.14
CA GLY A 66 4.30 -7.22 -9.58
C GLY A 66 5.69 -7.37 -8.99
N ALA A 67 6.72 -6.88 -9.70
CA ALA A 67 8.09 -6.85 -9.19
C ALA A 67 8.23 -5.97 -7.94
N PHE A 68 7.60 -4.79 -7.93
CA PHE A 68 7.60 -3.91 -6.77
C PHE A 68 6.97 -4.58 -5.54
N PHE A 69 5.80 -5.21 -5.69
CA PHE A 69 5.12 -5.90 -4.59
C PHE A 69 5.85 -7.17 -4.16
N ALA A 70 6.41 -7.96 -5.07
CA ALA A 70 7.23 -9.10 -4.69
C ALA A 70 8.46 -8.68 -3.87
N ALA A 71 9.12 -7.58 -4.25
CA ALA A 71 10.24 -7.03 -3.51
C ALA A 71 9.82 -6.46 -2.14
N ALA A 72 8.69 -5.75 -2.07
CA ALA A 72 8.11 -5.26 -0.82
C ALA A 72 7.78 -6.43 0.13
N GLY A 73 7.19 -7.49 -0.40
CA GLY A 73 6.84 -8.67 0.39
C GLY A 73 8.06 -9.41 0.92
N VAL A 74 9.17 -9.46 0.16
CA VAL A 74 10.46 -9.93 0.69
C VAL A 74 10.96 -9.01 1.81
N ALA A 75 10.81 -7.69 1.65
CA ALA A 75 11.24 -6.71 2.65
C ALA A 75 10.51 -6.85 3.99
N HIS A 76 9.27 -7.36 4.01
CA HIS A 76 8.57 -7.68 5.26
C HIS A 76 9.31 -8.71 6.12
N PHE A 77 10.10 -9.60 5.51
CA PHE A 77 10.89 -10.60 6.23
C PHE A 77 12.31 -10.12 6.51
N THR A 78 12.95 -9.41 5.57
CA THR A 78 14.34 -8.95 5.73
C THR A 78 14.46 -7.70 6.61
N SER A 79 13.40 -6.90 6.70
CA SER A 79 13.32 -5.65 7.47
C SER A 79 12.16 -5.68 8.47
N HIS A 80 11.83 -6.86 8.99
CA HIS A 80 10.64 -7.14 9.78
C HIS A 80 10.42 -6.17 10.96
N ASP A 81 11.49 -5.85 11.71
CA ASP A 81 11.40 -4.92 12.85
C ASP A 81 10.97 -3.50 12.42
N ALA A 82 11.41 -3.07 11.24
CA ALA A 82 11.01 -1.77 10.70
C ALA A 82 9.53 -1.75 10.31
N PHE A 83 9.02 -2.81 9.68
CA PHE A 83 7.59 -2.92 9.34
C PHE A 83 6.71 -3.05 10.59
N THR A 84 7.14 -3.82 11.60
CA THR A 84 6.38 -3.92 12.86
C THR A 84 6.39 -2.61 13.65
N SER A 85 7.41 -1.76 13.51
CA SER A 85 7.49 -0.46 14.19
C SER A 85 6.39 0.53 13.78
N MET A 86 5.88 0.40 12.55
CA MET A 86 4.80 1.24 12.00
C MET A 86 3.42 0.57 12.06
N TYR A 87 3.30 -0.60 12.69
CA TYR A 87 2.02 -1.24 12.90
C TYR A 87 1.16 -0.42 13.88
N PRO A 88 -0.10 -0.09 13.53
CA PRO A 88 -0.96 0.69 14.41
C PRO A 88 -1.28 -0.07 15.70
N ARG A 89 -0.96 0.53 16.85
CA ARG A 89 -1.17 -0.08 18.16
C ARG A 89 -2.66 -0.10 18.55
N PRO A 90 -3.08 -1.01 19.44
CA PRO A 90 -4.42 -0.99 20.01
C PRO A 90 -4.76 0.39 20.60
N GLY A 91 -5.94 0.91 20.28
CA GLY A 91 -6.40 2.25 20.63
C GLY A 91 -6.01 3.36 19.64
N ALA A 92 -5.24 3.09 18.58
CA ALA A 92 -4.92 4.11 17.57
C ALA A 92 -6.19 4.75 16.98
N TRP A 93 -6.16 6.07 16.79
CA TRP A 93 -7.31 6.87 16.31
C TRP A 93 -8.59 6.78 17.16
N GLY A 94 -8.53 6.22 18.38
CA GLY A 94 -9.67 6.08 19.29
C GLY A 94 -10.56 4.85 19.02
N PHE A 95 -10.33 4.10 17.94
CA PHE A 95 -11.17 2.93 17.58
C PHE A 95 -10.40 1.69 17.11
N TRP A 96 -9.10 1.80 16.82
CA TRP A 96 -8.35 0.71 16.21
C TRP A 96 -8.03 -0.41 17.18
N ASN A 97 -8.57 -1.60 16.94
CA ASN A 97 -8.30 -2.80 17.75
C ASN A 97 -8.25 -4.04 16.85
N LEU A 98 -7.26 -4.09 15.95
CA LEU A 98 -7.05 -5.25 15.08
C LEU A 98 -6.44 -6.42 15.89
N PRO A 99 -7.11 -7.59 15.98
CA PRO A 99 -6.59 -8.73 16.72
C PRO A 99 -5.42 -9.37 16.01
N GLY A 100 -4.41 -9.79 16.78
CA GLY A 100 -3.17 -10.35 16.26
C GLY A 100 -1.96 -9.55 16.71
N SER A 101 -0.76 -10.13 16.53
CA SER A 101 0.49 -9.41 16.81
C SER A 101 0.93 -8.60 15.59
N PRO A 102 1.70 -7.51 15.77
CA PRO A 102 2.33 -6.80 14.67
C PRO A 102 3.10 -7.74 13.73
N SER A 103 3.83 -8.70 14.30
CA SER A 103 4.60 -9.69 13.54
C SER A 103 3.71 -10.61 12.69
N PHE A 104 2.56 -11.06 13.24
CA PHE A 104 1.60 -11.82 12.46
C PHE A 104 1.15 -11.04 11.22
N HIS A 105 0.75 -9.78 11.40
CA HIS A 105 0.27 -8.94 10.31
C HIS A 105 1.34 -8.65 9.26
N VAL A 106 2.56 -8.33 9.68
CA VAL A 106 3.70 -8.12 8.75
C VAL A 106 3.99 -9.39 7.95
N ASN A 107 4.02 -10.56 8.60
CA ASN A 107 4.34 -11.81 7.91
C ASN A 107 3.28 -12.19 6.86
N TRP A 108 2.00 -12.21 7.20
CA TRP A 108 0.99 -12.64 6.23
C TRP A 108 0.81 -11.64 5.09
N THR A 109 0.93 -10.34 5.38
CA THR A 109 0.89 -9.31 4.32
C THR A 109 2.08 -9.47 3.38
N GLY A 110 3.28 -9.77 3.90
CA GLY A 110 4.46 -10.05 3.08
C GLY A 110 4.28 -11.26 2.16
N VAL A 111 3.66 -12.35 2.66
CA VAL A 111 3.26 -13.49 1.82
C VAL A 111 2.27 -13.06 0.73
N ALA A 112 1.24 -12.27 1.09
CA ALA A 112 0.24 -11.82 0.14
C ALA A 112 0.84 -10.92 -0.96
N GLU A 113 1.79 -10.06 -0.63
CA GLU A 113 2.52 -9.22 -1.60
C GLU A 113 3.39 -10.07 -2.54
N ILE A 114 4.09 -11.09 -2.03
CA ILE A 114 4.87 -12.02 -2.86
C ILE A 114 3.96 -12.81 -3.81
N LEU A 115 2.84 -13.34 -3.33
CA LEU A 115 1.94 -14.15 -4.13
C LEU A 115 1.22 -13.30 -5.19
N GLY A 116 0.66 -12.16 -4.80
CA GLY A 116 0.00 -11.25 -5.73
C GLY A 116 0.98 -10.67 -6.74
N GLY A 117 2.15 -10.20 -6.29
CA GLY A 117 3.17 -9.65 -7.17
C GLY A 117 3.75 -10.69 -8.12
N GLY A 118 4.06 -11.88 -7.60
CA GLY A 118 4.52 -13.03 -8.40
C GLY A 118 3.49 -13.44 -9.45
N ALA A 119 2.21 -13.49 -9.12
CA ALA A 119 1.16 -13.77 -10.09
C ALA A 119 1.14 -12.75 -11.24
N LEU A 120 1.23 -11.44 -10.95
CA LEU A 120 1.27 -10.41 -12.00
C LEU A 120 2.52 -10.50 -12.90
N ILE A 121 3.68 -10.82 -12.33
CA ILE A 121 4.91 -11.06 -13.10
C ILE A 121 4.71 -12.25 -14.02
N LEU A 122 4.26 -13.38 -13.48
CA LEU A 122 4.13 -14.62 -14.22
C LEU A 122 3.11 -14.49 -15.35
N THR A 123 1.93 -13.91 -15.10
CA THR A 123 0.91 -13.73 -16.14
C THR A 123 1.32 -12.71 -17.20
N GLY A 124 2.18 -11.74 -16.86
CA GLY A 124 2.66 -10.74 -17.82
C GLY A 124 3.90 -11.14 -18.61
N LEU A 125 4.69 -12.10 -18.14
CA LEU A 125 5.98 -12.49 -18.77
C LEU A 125 6.04 -13.92 -19.30
N VAL A 126 5.19 -14.84 -18.82
CA VAL A 126 5.17 -16.23 -19.26
C VAL A 126 4.13 -16.41 -20.38
N PRO A 127 4.53 -16.69 -21.63
CA PRO A 127 3.60 -16.83 -22.74
C PRO A 127 2.56 -17.93 -22.48
N GLY A 128 1.28 -17.62 -22.73
CA GLY A 128 0.16 -18.56 -22.58
C GLY A 128 -0.28 -18.85 -21.14
N LEU A 129 0.39 -18.31 -20.12
CA LEU A 129 0.00 -18.55 -18.72
C LEU A 129 -1.32 -17.83 -18.39
N ALA A 130 -1.49 -16.58 -18.82
CA ALA A 130 -2.73 -15.85 -18.64
C ALA A 130 -3.91 -16.55 -19.33
N ASP A 131 -3.70 -17.08 -20.54
CA ASP A 131 -4.73 -17.82 -21.28
C ASP A 131 -5.10 -19.15 -20.58
N SER A 132 -4.10 -19.83 -20.00
CA SER A 132 -4.30 -21.09 -19.27
C SER A 132 -4.99 -20.87 -17.92
N PHE A 133 -4.79 -19.71 -17.29
CA PHE A 133 -5.34 -19.35 -15.98
C PHE A 133 -5.94 -17.92 -16.01
N PRO A 134 -7.07 -17.72 -16.70
CA PRO A 134 -7.61 -16.38 -16.98
C PRO A 134 -8.04 -15.62 -15.71
N GLN A 135 -8.27 -16.32 -14.60
CA GLN A 135 -8.62 -15.70 -13.32
C GLN A 135 -7.41 -15.26 -12.51
N LEU A 136 -6.19 -15.71 -12.83
CA LEU A 136 -5.00 -15.48 -12.01
C LEU A 136 -4.62 -14.01 -11.93
N GLN A 137 -4.58 -13.32 -13.09
CA GLN A 137 -4.23 -11.90 -13.14
C GLN A 137 -5.33 -11.03 -12.49
N PRO A 138 -6.64 -11.21 -12.79
CA PRO A 138 -7.69 -10.48 -12.09
C PRO A 138 -7.70 -10.71 -10.58
N ALA A 139 -7.52 -11.97 -10.13
CA ALA A 139 -7.46 -12.29 -8.70
C ALA A 139 -6.25 -11.65 -8.01
N ALA A 140 -5.10 -11.60 -8.69
CA ALA A 140 -3.92 -10.90 -8.19
C ALA A 140 -4.16 -9.39 -8.09
N GLY A 141 -4.79 -8.78 -9.10
CA GLY A 141 -5.21 -7.37 -9.08
C GLY A 141 -6.12 -7.07 -7.89
N LEU A 142 -7.21 -7.82 -7.73
CA LEU A 142 -8.14 -7.66 -6.59
C LEU A 142 -7.45 -7.91 -5.24
N GLY A 143 -6.59 -8.92 -5.16
CA GLY A 143 -5.84 -9.25 -3.95
C GLY A 143 -4.92 -8.10 -3.53
N LEU A 144 -4.14 -7.54 -4.47
CA LEU A 144 -3.24 -6.42 -4.20
C LEU A 144 -4.01 -5.11 -3.95
N PHE A 145 -5.17 -4.90 -4.59
CA PHE A 145 -6.08 -3.81 -4.28
C PHE A 145 -6.55 -3.87 -2.82
N ALA A 146 -7.10 -5.02 -2.40
CA ALA A 146 -7.58 -5.22 -1.03
C ALA A 146 -6.44 -5.13 -0.01
N LEU A 147 -5.27 -5.69 -0.34
CA LEU A 147 -4.08 -5.61 0.49
C LEU A 147 -3.60 -4.17 0.67
N THR A 148 -3.56 -3.37 -0.41
CA THR A 148 -3.19 -1.95 -0.35
C THR A 148 -4.10 -1.17 0.60
N LEU A 149 -5.41 -1.43 0.57
CA LEU A 149 -6.34 -0.86 1.55
C LEU A 149 -6.04 -1.35 2.97
N ALA A 150 -5.84 -2.66 3.15
CA ALA A 150 -5.59 -3.26 4.46
C ALA A 150 -4.30 -2.77 5.14
N VAL A 151 -3.26 -2.44 4.36
CA VAL A 151 -1.99 -1.92 4.88
C VAL A 151 -1.92 -0.39 4.94
N SER A 152 -2.89 0.33 4.34
CA SER A 152 -3.00 1.80 4.43
C SER A 152 -2.95 2.37 5.85
N PRO A 153 -3.53 1.72 6.88
CA PRO A 153 -3.42 2.15 8.27
C PRO A 153 -1.97 2.35 8.75
N ALA A 154 -1.00 1.54 8.28
CA ALA A 154 0.41 1.73 8.64
C ALA A 154 0.93 3.09 8.16
N ASN A 155 0.55 3.52 6.95
CA ASN A 155 0.96 4.81 6.39
C ASN A 155 0.36 5.99 7.13
N ILE A 156 -0.92 5.86 7.53
CA ILE A 156 -1.61 6.84 8.36
C ILE A 156 -0.93 6.90 9.73
N TYR A 157 -0.57 5.75 10.31
CA TYR A 157 0.02 5.67 11.64
C TYR A 157 1.41 6.30 11.71
N MET A 158 2.23 6.10 10.67
CA MET A 158 3.50 6.81 10.53
C MET A 158 3.32 8.34 10.60
N TYR A 159 2.29 8.87 9.92
CA TYR A 159 2.03 10.31 9.94
C TYR A 159 1.45 10.79 11.28
N THR A 160 0.44 10.10 11.81
CA THR A 160 -0.30 10.59 12.98
C THR A 160 0.44 10.35 14.31
N HIS A 161 1.33 9.36 14.37
CA HIS A 161 2.07 8.96 15.57
C HIS A 161 3.59 9.12 15.42
N ASN A 162 4.07 9.66 14.30
CA ASN A 162 5.49 9.77 13.98
C ASN A 162 6.22 8.41 14.14
N ALA A 163 5.62 7.35 13.60
CA ALA A 163 6.18 6.01 13.68
C ALA A 163 7.30 5.82 12.63
N PRO A 164 8.36 5.04 12.94
CA PRO A 164 9.56 4.97 12.10
C PRO A 164 9.34 4.38 10.72
N GLY A 165 8.75 3.20 10.69
CA GLY A 165 8.72 2.40 9.47
C GLY A 165 10.13 2.10 8.93
N PRO A 166 10.22 1.66 7.65
CA PRO A 166 11.47 1.26 7.01
C PRO A 166 12.26 2.41 6.37
N VAL A 167 12.00 3.67 6.74
CA VAL A 167 12.50 4.87 6.06
C VAL A 167 13.14 5.86 7.04
N PRO A 168 14.01 6.79 6.57
CA PRO A 168 14.65 7.78 7.46
C PRO A 168 13.64 8.64 8.24
N GLU A 169 13.85 8.78 9.54
CA GLU A 169 12.94 9.52 10.44
C GLU A 169 13.41 10.96 10.76
N PRO A 170 12.47 11.91 11.01
CA PRO A 170 11.04 11.88 10.68
C PRO A 170 10.79 12.06 9.18
N LEU A 171 9.78 11.37 8.63
CA LEU A 171 9.39 11.58 7.24
C LEU A 171 8.76 12.98 7.08
N PRO A 172 9.20 13.80 6.10
CA PRO A 172 8.57 15.09 5.84
C PRO A 172 7.13 14.90 5.34
N TRP A 173 6.24 15.88 5.59
CA TRP A 173 4.84 15.81 5.17
C TRP A 173 4.67 15.57 3.66
N THR A 174 5.60 16.08 2.85
CA THR A 174 5.63 15.87 1.39
C THR A 174 5.81 14.40 1.02
N ALA A 175 6.58 13.64 1.80
CA ALA A 175 6.75 12.21 1.59
C ALA A 175 5.48 11.44 1.94
N HIS A 176 4.72 11.85 2.97
CA HIS A 176 3.41 11.28 3.25
C HIS A 176 2.39 11.55 2.14
N LEU A 177 2.39 12.78 1.59
CA LEU A 177 1.56 13.11 0.44
C LEU A 177 1.93 12.26 -0.79
N PHE A 178 3.22 12.09 -1.08
CA PHE A 178 3.66 11.22 -2.16
C PHE A 178 3.19 9.78 -1.98
N ARG A 179 3.26 9.25 -0.75
CA ARG A 179 2.73 7.90 -0.44
C ARG A 179 1.23 7.81 -0.68
N LEU A 180 0.44 8.83 -0.30
CA LEU A 180 -0.99 8.88 -0.58
C LEU A 180 -1.28 8.84 -2.10
N LEU A 181 -0.57 9.67 -2.88
CA LEU A 181 -0.73 9.70 -4.34
C LEU A 181 -0.33 8.38 -4.98
N LEU A 182 0.75 7.76 -4.49
CA LEU A 182 1.17 6.43 -4.94
C LEU A 182 0.12 5.36 -4.61
N GLN A 183 -0.50 5.41 -3.42
CA GLN A 183 -1.58 4.48 -3.08
C GLN A 183 -2.81 4.65 -3.96
N ILE A 184 -3.20 5.89 -4.29
CA ILE A 184 -4.28 6.15 -5.27
C ILE A 184 -3.94 5.52 -6.62
N PHE A 185 -2.71 5.76 -7.11
CA PHE A 185 -2.24 5.19 -8.37
C PHE A 185 -2.23 3.65 -8.35
N LEU A 186 -1.76 3.05 -7.27
CA LEU A 186 -1.74 1.59 -7.09
C LEU A 186 -3.16 1.01 -7.08
N LEU A 187 -4.07 1.59 -6.31
CA LEU A 187 -5.46 1.16 -6.25
C LEU A 187 -6.15 1.27 -7.61
N ALA A 188 -5.94 2.36 -8.35
CA ALA A 188 -6.48 2.50 -9.70
C ALA A 188 -5.90 1.45 -10.66
N SER A 189 -4.58 1.25 -10.64
CA SER A 189 -3.91 0.26 -11.50
C SER A 189 -4.39 -1.16 -11.21
N PHE A 190 -4.54 -1.54 -9.93
CA PHE A 190 -5.04 -2.85 -9.54
C PHE A 190 -6.52 -3.05 -9.85
N TRP A 191 -7.32 -2.01 -9.72
CA TRP A 191 -8.72 -2.04 -10.16
C TRP A 191 -8.81 -2.31 -11.66
N GLU A 192 -8.01 -1.62 -12.48
CA GLU A 192 -8.02 -1.88 -13.91
C GLU A 192 -7.52 -3.28 -14.23
N ILE A 193 -6.42 -3.76 -13.65
CA ILE A 193 -5.94 -5.14 -13.83
C ILE A 193 -7.02 -6.18 -13.48
N ALA A 194 -7.85 -5.89 -12.48
CA ALA A 194 -8.93 -6.77 -12.04
C ALA A 194 -10.12 -6.84 -13.02
N TYR A 195 -10.38 -5.79 -13.78
CA TYR A 195 -11.62 -5.60 -14.54
C TYR A 195 -11.42 -5.21 -16.01
N SER A 196 -10.19 -5.35 -16.53
CA SER A 196 -9.86 -5.17 -17.96
C SER A 196 -9.99 -6.46 -18.77
#